data_AF-A0A7C1B1R4-F1
#
_entry.id   AF-A0A7C1B1R4-F1
#
_cell.length_a   1.000
_cell.length_b   1.000
_cell.length_c   1.000
_cell.angle_alpha   90.00
_cell.angle_beta   90.00
_cell.angle_gamma   90.00
#
_symmetry.space_group_name_H-M   'P 1'
#
loop_
_entity.id
_entity.type
_entity.pdbx_description
1 polymer ?
#
loop_
_entity_poly.entity_id
_entity_poly.type
_entity_poly.pdbx_seq_one_letter_code
_entity_poly.pdbx_strand_id
1 'polypeptide(L)' 'MSWREKYKSKIKGAEEALKIIKNGDRVFIGGGAAQPQTLVKALVNRGKYLMDTEIVHTLTLGVSPYTSP' A
#
# COMPACT_ATOMS: atom_id res chain seq x y z
N MET A 1 -16.30 -11.52 20.20
CA MET A 1 -15.01 -10.78 20.09
C MET A 1 -15.27 -9.30 20.23
N SER A 2 -14.53 -8.63 21.12
CA SER A 2 -14.51 -7.18 21.22
C SER A 2 -13.79 -6.56 20.02
N TRP A 3 -14.09 -5.29 19.70
CA TRP A 3 -13.39 -4.57 18.63
C TRP A 3 -11.88 -4.47 18.89
N ARG A 4 -11.47 -4.47 20.17
CA ARG A 4 -10.05 -4.43 20.59
C ARG A 4 -9.30 -5.69 20.17
N GLU A 5 -9.91 -6.86 20.32
CA GLU A 5 -9.33 -8.14 19.89
C GLU A 5 -9.22 -8.19 18.36
N LYS A 6 -10.28 -7.78 17.66
CA LYS A 6 -10.30 -7.69 16.19
C LYS A 6 -9.27 -6.68 15.65
N TYR A 7 -9.04 -5.58 16.37
CA TYR A 7 -8.02 -4.60 16.00
C TYR A 7 -6.62 -5.19 16.18
N LYS A 8 -6.34 -5.78 17.35
CA LYS A 8 -5.05 -6.43 17.62
C LYS A 8 -4.70 -7.49 16.58
N SER A 9 -5.67 -8.29 16.12
CA SER A 9 -5.43 -9.32 15.10
C SER A 9 -5.11 -8.77 13.71
N LYS A 10 -5.36 -7.48 13.44
CA LYS A 10 -5.06 -6.83 12.16
C LYS A 10 -3.71 -6.11 12.16
N ILE A 11 -3.11 -5.89 13.34
CA ILE A 11 -1.81 -5.22 13.45
C ILE A 11 -0.75 -6.18 12.89
N LYS A 12 -0.03 -5.71 11.87
CA LYS A 12 1.07 -6.44 11.24
C LYS A 12 2.04 -5.47 10.57
N GLY A 13 3.25 -5.95 10.27
CA GLY A 13 4.25 -5.17 9.55
C GLY A 13 3.82 -4.82 8.12
N ALA A 14 4.40 -3.76 7.56
CA ALA A 14 4.04 -3.26 6.22
C ALA A 14 4.24 -4.33 5.12
N GLU A 15 5.35 -5.06 5.15
CA GLU A 15 5.63 -6.13 4.18
C GLU A 15 4.60 -7.26 4.24
N GLU A 16 4.18 -7.64 5.46
CA GLU A 16 3.14 -8.64 5.68
C GLU A 16 1.77 -8.14 5.22
N ALA A 17 1.45 -6.87 5.47
CA ALA A 17 0.20 -6.26 5.04
C ALA A 17 0.04 -6.28 3.52
N LEU A 18 1.13 -6.03 2.78
CA LEU A 18 1.12 -5.96 1.31
C LEU A 18 1.09 -7.31 0.61
N LYS A 19 1.26 -8.43 1.33
CA LYS A 19 1.08 -9.77 0.76
C LYS A 19 -0.32 -10.03 0.21
N ILE A 20 -1.30 -9.22 0.61
CA ILE A 20 -2.67 -9.31 0.10
C ILE A 20 -2.79 -8.91 -1.38
N ILE A 21 -1.89 -8.05 -1.88
CA ILE A 21 -1.90 -7.56 -3.26
C ILE A 21 -1.33 -8.63 -4.18
N LYS A 22 -2.05 -8.89 -5.27
CA LYS A 22 -1.76 -9.89 -6.30
C LYS A 22 -1.56 -9.24 -7.67
N ASN A 23 -1.02 -10.00 -8.61
CA ASN A 23 -0.92 -9.60 -10.01
C ASN A 23 -2.31 -9.28 -10.57
N GLY A 24 -2.41 -8.23 -11.38
CA GLY A 24 -3.70 -7.76 -11.95
C GLY A 24 -4.56 -6.93 -11.00
N ASP A 25 -4.17 -6.76 -9.73
CA ASP A 25 -4.95 -5.95 -8.79
C ASP A 25 -4.88 -4.47 -9.14
N ARG A 26 -6.00 -3.76 -8.93
CA ARG A 26 -6.08 -2.31 -9.00
C ARG A 26 -6.09 -1.72 -7.59
N VAL A 27 -5.01 -1.03 -7.23
CA VAL A 27 -4.76 -0.54 -5.87
C VAL A 27 -4.96 0.97 -5.81
N PHE A 28 -5.92 1.41 -5.00
CA PHE A 28 -6.11 2.83 -4.70
C PHE A 28 -5.28 3.26 -3.49
N ILE A 29 -4.45 4.29 -3.67
CA ILE A 29 -3.67 4.91 -2.59
C ILE A 29 -4.26 6.28 -2.29
N GLY A 30 -4.60 6.52 -1.02
CA GLY A 30 -5.09 7.81 -0.56
C GLY A 30 -4.10 8.93 -0.91
N GLY A 31 -4.60 10.03 -1.47
CA GLY A 31 -3.79 11.16 -1.91
C GLY A 31 -3.56 12.22 -0.81
N GLY A 32 -2.89 13.30 -1.19
CA GLY A 32 -2.59 14.42 -0.32
C GLY A 32 -1.69 14.03 0.86
N ALA A 33 -1.90 14.68 2.01
CA ALA A 33 -1.15 14.40 3.24
C ALA A 33 -1.50 13.05 3.89
N ALA A 34 -2.54 12.35 3.39
CA ALA A 34 -2.99 11.07 3.94
C ALA A 34 -2.30 9.86 3.27
N GLN A 35 -1.39 10.07 2.32
CA GLN A 35 -0.69 8.98 1.67
C GLN A 35 0.10 8.15 2.70
N PRO A 36 -0.12 6.81 2.79
CA PRO A 36 0.54 5.97 3.76
C PRO A 36 1.98 5.66 3.32
N GLN A 37 2.91 6.58 3.62
CA GLN A 37 4.32 6.53 3.18
C GLN A 37 5.02 5.20 3.49
N THR A 38 4.78 4.62 4.66
CA THR A 38 5.36 3.33 5.05
C THR A 38 4.87 2.17 4.17
N LEU A 39 3.59 2.14 3.82
CA LEU A 39 3.02 1.12 2.94
C LEU A 39 3.46 1.35 1.49
N VAL A 40 3.53 2.60 1.05
CA VAL A 40 4.02 2.98 -0.29
C VAL A 40 5.46 2.50 -0.51
N LYS A 41 6.35 2.75 0.45
CA LYS A 41 7.75 2.28 0.37
C LYS A 41 7.83 0.76 0.26
N ALA A 42 7.07 0.05 1.10
CA ALA A 42 7.06 -1.41 1.07
C ALA A 42 6.42 -1.97 -0.22
N LEU A 43 5.45 -1.26 -0.82
CA LEU A 43 4.85 -1.62 -2.09
C LEU A 43 5.86 -1.52 -3.23
N VAL A 44 6.59 -0.41 -3.31
CA VAL A 44 7.65 -0.22 -4.31
C VAL A 44 8.73 -1.30 -4.18
N ASN A 45 9.16 -1.63 -2.96
CA ASN A 45 10.14 -2.70 -2.74
C ASN A 45 9.64 -4.08 -3.24
N ARG A 46 8.33 -4.34 -3.18
CA ARG A 46 7.69 -5.57 -3.68
C ARG A 46 7.38 -5.50 -5.18
N GLY A 47 7.36 -4.32 -5.79
CA GLY A 47 6.84 -4.07 -7.14
C GLY A 47 7.39 -4.99 -8.23
N LYS A 48 8.65 -5.43 -8.13
CA LYS A 48 9.26 -6.41 -9.04
C LYS A 48 8.56 -7.77 -9.12
N TYR A 49 7.67 -8.08 -8.17
CA TYR A 49 6.87 -9.31 -8.13
C TYR A 49 5.39 -9.09 -8.42
N LEU A 50 5.00 -7.85 -8.75
CA LEU A 50 3.61 -7.46 -9.00
C LEU A 50 3.47 -7.11 -10.48
N MET A 51 2.95 -8.06 -11.26
CA MET A 51 2.70 -7.89 -12.70
C MET A 51 1.29 -7.36 -12.93
N ASP A 52 1.16 -6.42 -13.87
CA ASP A 52 -0.13 -5.84 -14.26
C ASP A 52 -0.91 -5.22 -13.07
N THR A 53 -0.19 -4.76 -12.04
CA THR A 53 -0.79 -4.10 -10.88
C THR A 53 -0.91 -2.61 -11.16
N GLU A 54 -2.14 -2.11 -11.15
CA GLU A 54 -2.43 -0.71 -11.46
C GLU A 54 -2.50 0.11 -10.15
N ILE A 55 -1.70 1.18 -10.06
CA ILE A 55 -1.74 2.09 -8.92
C ILE A 55 -2.53 3.34 -9.28
N VAL A 56 -3.61 3.58 -8.53
CA VAL A 56 -4.46 4.76 -8.71
C VAL A 56 -4.30 5.66 -7.49
N HIS A 57 -3.95 6.92 -7.74
CA HIS A 57 -3.93 7.96 -6.70
C HIS A 57 -4.51 9.27 -7.25
N THR A 58 -4.85 10.19 -6.35
CA THR A 58 -5.41 11.50 -6.75
C THR A 58 -4.33 12.58 -6.68
N LEU A 59 -4.39 13.46 -5.69
CA LEU A 59 -3.44 14.55 -5.51
C LEU A 59 -2.13 14.00 -4.95
N THR A 60 -1.02 14.19 -5.68
CA THR A 60 0.31 13.94 -5.10
C THR A 60 0.70 15.13 -4.23
N LEU A 61 0.90 14.87 -2.93
CA LEU A 61 1.49 15.83 -1.99
C LEU A 61 2.62 15.10 -1.24
N GLY A 62 3.87 15.41 -1.58
CA GLY A 62 5.04 14.70 -1.07
C GLY A 62 5.60 13.66 -2.06
N VAL A 63 6.23 12.60 -1.54
CA VAL A 63 6.99 11.63 -2.36
C VAL A 63 6.08 10.48 -2.81
N SER A 64 6.05 10.24 -4.11
CA SER A 64 5.36 9.10 -4.74
C SER A 64 6.39 8.25 -5.50
N PRO A 65 7.16 7.38 -4.83
CA PRO A 65 8.28 6.69 -5.45
C PRO A 65 7.87 5.71 -6.56
N TYR A 66 6.61 5.29 -6.60
CA TYR A 66 6.05 4.50 -7.69
C TYR A 66 5.81 5.30 -8.99
N THR A 67 6.02 6.62 -8.97
CA THR A 67 6.01 7.47 -10.19
C THR A 67 7.41 7.92 -10.60
N SER A 68 8.47 7.44 -9.93
CA SER A 68 9.84 7.71 -10.35
C SER A 68 10.17 6.97 -11.65
N PRO A 69 11.04 7.52 -12.53
CA PRO A 69 11.48 6.85 -13.76
C PRO A 69 12.11 5.48 -13.53
#